data_AF-A0A3D0ZI38-F1
#
_entry.id   AF-A0A3D0ZI38-F1
#
_cell.length_a   1.000
_cell.length_b   1.000
_cell.length_c   1.000
_cell.angle_alpha   90.00
_cell.angle_beta   90.00
_cell.angle_gamma   90.00
#
_symmetry.space_group_name_H-M   'P 1'
#
loop_
_entity.id
_entity.type
_entity.pdbx_description
1 polymer ?
#
loop_
_entity_poly.entity_id
_entity_poly.type
_entity_poly.pdbx_seq_one_letter_code
_entity_poly.pdbx_strand_id
1 'polypeptide(L)'
;MMLKDSFTEIGAFETLRKVSGIGYNAVEISQIPMTPENVAELDRSRSELGMDIAALSVAMETPKGRPGDSLAEDFDKIVDDAKRLDSKLLRIGMLPFPAMKSIGAVIDFAKQANEYAERLQEQGLGLYYHNHHIEFAKFDGKFMLDIIAENSPA
;
A
#
# COMPACT_ATOMS: atom_id res chain seq x y z
N MET A 1 -21.64 2.78 -5.99
CA MET A 1 -21.02 1.77 -5.11
C MET A 1 -19.55 1.72 -5.44
N MET A 2 -18.67 1.83 -4.44
CA MET A 2 -17.24 1.63 -4.65
C MET A 2 -16.94 0.13 -4.66
N LEU A 3 -15.87 -0.30 -5.34
CA LEU A 3 -15.52 -1.73 -5.42
C LEU A 3 -15.28 -2.36 -4.04
N LYS A 4 -14.75 -1.59 -3.08
CA LYS A 4 -14.56 -2.05 -1.69
C LYS A 4 -15.87 -2.41 -0.99
N ASP A 5 -16.98 -1.81 -1.37
CA ASP A 5 -18.28 -2.11 -0.77
C ASP A 5 -18.72 -3.53 -1.17
N SER A 6 -18.37 -3.97 -2.39
CA SER A 6 -18.63 -5.33 -2.87
C SER A 6 -17.86 -6.41 -2.09
N PHE A 7 -16.65 -6.10 -1.59
CA PHE A 7 -15.92 -7.04 -0.72
C PHE A 7 -16.72 -7.37 0.54
N THR A 8 -17.37 -6.36 1.13
CA THR A 8 -18.23 -6.55 2.30
C THR A 8 -19.55 -7.26 1.96
N GLU A 9 -20.14 -6.95 0.80
CA GLU A 9 -21.46 -7.48 0.42
C GLU A 9 -21.43 -8.91 -0.10
N ILE A 10 -20.42 -9.26 -0.91
CA ILE A 10 -20.37 -10.56 -1.62
C ILE A 10 -19.05 -11.31 -1.44
N GLY A 11 -18.09 -10.78 -0.67
CA GLY A 11 -16.77 -11.37 -0.47
C GLY A 11 -15.74 -10.93 -1.50
N ALA A 12 -14.47 -11.08 -1.15
CA ALA A 12 -13.33 -10.71 -1.99
C ALA A 12 -13.28 -11.58 -3.25
N PHE A 13 -13.46 -12.90 -3.11
CA PHE A 13 -13.38 -13.82 -4.25
C PHE A 13 -14.46 -13.54 -5.31
N GLU A 14 -15.73 -13.43 -4.92
CA GLU A 14 -16.81 -13.17 -5.87
C GLU A 14 -16.72 -11.78 -6.49
N THR A 15 -16.21 -10.80 -5.74
CA THR A 15 -15.89 -9.48 -6.29
C THR A 15 -14.83 -9.60 -7.37
N LEU A 16 -13.70 -10.27 -7.10
CA LEU A 16 -12.61 -10.44 -8.05
C LEU A 16 -12.97 -11.35 -9.23
N ARG A 17 -13.89 -12.31 -9.06
CA ARG A 17 -14.46 -13.10 -10.16
C ARG A 17 -15.22 -12.23 -11.15
N LYS A 18 -16.00 -11.25 -10.67
CA LYS A 18 -16.68 -10.27 -11.53
C LYS A 18 -15.69 -9.33 -12.22
N VAL A 19 -14.66 -8.88 -11.50
CA VAL A 19 -13.57 -8.04 -12.05
C VAL A 19 -12.82 -8.79 -13.17
N SER A 20 -12.49 -10.06 -12.96
CA SER A 20 -11.91 -10.95 -13.98
C SER A 20 -12.85 -11.12 -15.18
N GLY A 21 -14.16 -11.30 -14.94
CA GLY A 21 -15.17 -11.41 -15.99
C GLY A 21 -15.32 -10.19 -16.90
N ILE A 22 -14.86 -9.00 -16.47
CA ILE A 22 -14.84 -7.78 -17.30
C ILE A 22 -13.45 -7.49 -17.90
N GLY A 23 -12.48 -8.41 -17.73
CA GLY A 23 -11.18 -8.36 -18.40
C GLY A 23 -10.02 -7.82 -17.57
N TYR A 24 -10.21 -7.48 -16.29
CA TYR A 24 -9.11 -7.08 -15.40
C TYR A 24 -8.62 -8.27 -14.60
N ASN A 25 -7.33 -8.57 -14.71
CA ASN A 25 -6.68 -9.71 -14.06
C ASN A 25 -5.52 -9.29 -13.16
N ALA A 26 -5.38 -7.99 -12.86
CA ALA A 26 -4.40 -7.47 -11.92
C ALA A 26 -5.05 -6.39 -11.05
N VAL A 27 -4.78 -6.41 -9.75
CA VAL A 27 -5.33 -5.46 -8.77
C VAL A 27 -4.29 -5.00 -7.75
N GLU A 28 -4.39 -3.74 -7.36
CA GLU A 28 -3.78 -3.21 -6.13
C GLU A 28 -4.85 -3.24 -5.02
N ILE A 29 -4.54 -3.90 -3.90
CA ILE A 29 -5.47 -3.99 -2.77
C ILE A 29 -5.33 -2.74 -1.91
N SER A 30 -6.44 -2.01 -1.76
CA SER A 30 -6.48 -0.76 -1.01
C SER A 30 -7.79 -0.61 -0.25
N GLN A 31 -7.71 -0.16 1.00
CA GLN A 31 -8.87 0.01 1.90
C GLN A 31 -9.70 -1.27 2.11
N ILE A 32 -9.09 -2.43 1.90
CA ILE A 32 -9.64 -3.74 2.25
C ILE A 32 -8.90 -4.20 3.51
N PRO A 33 -9.60 -4.58 4.60
CA PRO A 33 -8.96 -5.17 5.77
C PRO A 33 -8.21 -6.44 5.39
N MET A 34 -6.93 -6.54 5.74
CA MET A 34 -6.12 -7.73 5.48
C MET A 34 -6.33 -8.78 6.59
N THR A 35 -7.60 -9.14 6.83
CA THR A 35 -7.93 -10.23 7.77
C THR A 35 -7.55 -11.59 7.16
N PRO A 36 -7.35 -12.65 7.97
CA PRO A 36 -7.05 -13.98 7.45
C PRO A 36 -8.06 -14.48 6.41
N GLU A 37 -9.34 -14.15 6.58
CA GLU A 37 -10.42 -14.51 5.65
C GLU A 37 -10.23 -13.80 4.30
N ASN A 38 -10.04 -12.48 4.30
CA ASN A 38 -9.81 -11.73 3.07
C ASN A 38 -8.52 -12.17 2.37
N VAL A 39 -7.43 -12.38 3.12
CA VAL A 39 -6.17 -12.88 2.56
C VAL A 39 -6.36 -14.26 1.92
N ALA A 40 -7.11 -15.16 2.55
CA ALA A 40 -7.42 -16.48 1.96
C ALA A 40 -8.25 -16.37 0.67
N GLU A 41 -9.22 -15.47 0.60
CA GLU A 41 -10.02 -15.27 -0.62
C GLU A 41 -9.25 -14.57 -1.75
N LEU A 42 -8.35 -13.64 -1.41
CA LEU A 42 -7.42 -13.02 -2.36
C LEU A 42 -6.47 -14.09 -2.95
N ASP A 43 -5.93 -14.95 -2.09
CA ASP A 43 -5.06 -16.07 -2.49
C ASP A 43 -5.79 -17.10 -3.36
N ARG A 44 -7.05 -17.40 -3.02
CA ARG A 44 -7.95 -18.20 -3.87
C ARG A 44 -8.18 -17.55 -5.24
N SER A 45 -8.32 -16.23 -5.28
CA SER A 45 -8.51 -15.49 -6.54
C SER A 45 -7.28 -15.60 -7.45
N ARG A 46 -6.07 -15.64 -6.87
CA ARG A 46 -4.84 -15.89 -7.63
C ARG A 46 -4.85 -17.28 -8.27
N SER A 47 -5.14 -18.31 -7.48
CA SER A 47 -5.07 -19.70 -7.95
C SER A 47 -6.21 -20.11 -8.88
N GLU A 48 -7.44 -19.64 -8.66
CA GLU A 48 -8.60 -20.04 -9.48
C GLU A 48 -8.90 -19.10 -10.65
N LEU A 49 -8.59 -17.81 -10.53
CA LEU A 49 -8.91 -16.81 -11.56
C LEU A 49 -7.67 -16.32 -12.33
N GLY A 50 -6.47 -16.68 -11.88
CA GLY A 50 -5.23 -16.09 -12.40
C GLY A 50 -5.09 -14.60 -12.07
N MET A 51 -5.72 -14.14 -10.99
CA MET A 51 -5.63 -12.75 -10.56
C MET A 51 -4.22 -12.44 -10.06
N ASP A 52 -3.60 -11.39 -10.56
CA ASP A 52 -2.35 -10.82 -10.05
C ASP A 52 -2.66 -9.82 -8.94
N ILE A 53 -2.24 -10.14 -7.71
CA ILE A 53 -2.27 -9.19 -6.60
C ILE A 53 -0.99 -8.35 -6.70
N ALA A 54 -1.02 -7.37 -7.60
CA ALA A 54 0.16 -6.65 -8.04
C ALA A 54 0.80 -5.82 -6.91
N ALA A 55 -0.01 -5.33 -5.97
CA ALA A 55 0.48 -4.60 -4.80
C ALA A 55 -0.53 -4.56 -3.64
N LEU A 56 -0.01 -4.29 -2.44
CA LEU A 56 -0.80 -4.05 -1.23
C LEU A 56 -0.57 -2.62 -0.71
N SER A 57 -1.64 -1.95 -0.27
CA SER A 57 -1.53 -0.69 0.45
C SER A 57 -1.10 -0.91 1.90
N VAL A 58 -0.14 -0.11 2.34
CA VAL A 58 0.34 -0.05 3.73
C VAL A 58 0.35 1.38 4.23
N ALA A 59 0.31 1.54 5.55
CA ALA A 59 0.56 2.82 6.20
C ALA A 59 1.87 2.73 7.00
N MET A 60 2.53 3.88 7.21
CA MET A 60 3.67 3.96 8.12
C MET A 60 3.24 3.71 9.57
N GLU A 61 2.14 4.35 9.97
CA GLU A 61 1.51 4.24 11.27
C GLU A 61 0.00 4.08 11.09
N THR A 62 -0.65 3.40 12.03
CA THR A 62 -2.10 3.19 12.04
C THR A 62 -2.84 4.54 12.13
N PRO A 63 -3.57 4.98 11.08
CA PRO A 63 -4.21 6.27 11.11
C PRO A 63 -5.36 6.30 12.13
N LYS A 64 -5.45 7.36 12.93
CA LYS A 64 -6.55 7.53 13.90
C LYS A 64 -7.91 7.45 13.21
N GLY A 65 -8.75 6.52 13.67
CA GLY A 65 -10.10 6.33 13.15
C GLY A 65 -10.18 5.56 11.83
N ARG A 66 -9.06 5.00 11.33
CA ARG A 66 -9.05 4.08 10.20
C ARG A 66 -8.30 2.80 10.61
N PRO A 67 -9.02 1.71 10.92
CA PRO A 67 -8.37 0.44 11.22
C PRO A 67 -7.64 -0.08 9.97
N GLY A 68 -6.51 -0.71 10.19
CA GLY A 68 -5.67 -1.29 9.14
C GLY A 68 -4.26 -1.52 9.67
N ASP A 69 -3.52 -2.36 8.97
CA ASP A 69 -2.15 -2.70 9.35
C ASP A 69 -1.20 -1.54 9.05
N SER A 70 -0.14 -1.40 9.86
CA SER A 70 0.93 -0.43 9.62
C SER A 70 2.31 -1.04 9.71
N LEU A 71 3.29 -0.47 9.02
CA LEU A 71 4.68 -0.92 9.07
C LEU A 71 5.28 -0.80 10.47
N ALA A 72 4.80 0.13 11.29
CA ALA A 72 5.23 0.30 12.68
C ALA A 72 4.75 -0.81 13.62
N GLU A 73 3.52 -1.29 13.43
CA GLU A 73 2.87 -2.23 14.38
C GLU A 73 2.83 -3.67 13.83
N ASP A 74 2.75 -3.84 12.52
CA ASP A 74 2.37 -5.09 11.86
C ASP A 74 3.36 -5.53 10.77
N PHE A 75 4.62 -5.12 10.86
CA PHE A 75 5.65 -5.37 9.83
C PHE A 75 5.70 -6.85 9.38
N ASP A 76 5.83 -7.78 10.33
CA ASP A 76 5.95 -9.22 10.01
C ASP A 76 4.68 -9.76 9.36
N LYS A 77 3.51 -9.33 9.83
CA LYS A 77 2.22 -9.69 9.24
C LYS A 77 2.12 -9.19 7.80
N ILE A 78 2.50 -7.94 7.54
CA ILE A 78 2.50 -7.35 6.20
C ILE A 78 3.42 -8.15 5.26
N VAL A 79 4.60 -8.53 5.73
CA VAL A 79 5.55 -9.36 4.97
C VAL A 79 4.95 -10.73 4.66
N ASP A 80 4.33 -11.38 5.64
CA ASP A 80 3.71 -12.70 5.46
C ASP A 80 2.52 -12.65 4.50
N ASP A 81 1.66 -11.64 4.61
CA ASP A 81 0.53 -11.43 3.69
C ASP A 81 1.02 -11.15 2.26
N ALA A 82 2.05 -10.31 2.10
CA ALA A 82 2.64 -10.01 0.81
C ALA A 82 3.24 -11.26 0.16
N LYS A 83 4.01 -12.06 0.91
CA LYS A 83 4.57 -13.33 0.43
C LYS A 83 3.48 -14.33 0.09
N ARG A 84 2.46 -14.46 0.93
CA ARG A 84 1.33 -15.35 0.68
C ARG A 84 0.63 -15.01 -0.61
N LEU A 85 0.42 -13.71 -0.87
CA LEU A 85 -0.24 -13.22 -2.07
C LEU A 85 0.69 -13.03 -3.27
N ASP A 86 1.98 -13.39 -3.14
CA ASP A 86 3.05 -13.17 -4.15
C ASP A 86 3.11 -11.73 -4.65
N SER A 87 2.75 -10.78 -3.78
CA SER A 87 2.84 -9.35 -4.03
C SER A 87 4.22 -8.88 -3.62
N LYS A 88 5.00 -8.36 -4.56
CA LYS A 88 6.34 -7.81 -4.29
C LYS A 88 6.36 -6.33 -3.96
N LEU A 89 5.22 -5.65 -4.12
CA LEU A 89 5.14 -4.20 -4.00
C LEU A 89 4.18 -3.79 -2.89
N LEU A 90 4.66 -2.96 -1.97
CA LEU A 90 3.89 -2.34 -0.90
C LEU A 90 3.81 -0.84 -1.12
N ARG A 91 2.63 -0.25 -0.92
CA ARG A 91 2.36 1.15 -1.26
C ARG A 91 1.99 2.01 -0.08
N ILE A 92 2.65 3.15 0.06
CA ILE A 92 2.11 4.27 0.82
C ILE A 92 1.20 5.10 -0.10
N GLY A 93 -0.09 5.06 0.17
CA GLY A 93 -1.11 5.55 -0.77
C GLY A 93 -1.24 7.07 -0.92
N MET A 94 -0.65 7.86 -0.02
CA MET A 94 -0.55 9.32 -0.09
C MET A 94 0.35 9.83 1.05
N LEU A 95 0.77 11.10 1.00
CA LEU A 95 1.45 11.75 2.12
C LEU A 95 0.58 11.66 3.39
N PRO A 96 1.10 11.22 4.55
CA PRO A 96 0.31 11.20 5.77
C PRO A 96 0.09 12.63 6.27
N PHE A 97 -1.11 12.92 6.79
CA PHE A 97 -1.47 14.27 7.26
C PHE A 97 -0.46 14.90 8.25
N PRO A 98 0.16 14.15 9.19
CA PRO A 98 1.23 14.71 10.02
C PRO A 98 2.43 15.25 9.24
N ALA A 99 2.81 14.61 8.13
CA ALA A 99 3.92 15.04 7.26
C ALA A 99 3.57 16.29 6.46
N MET A 100 2.29 16.55 6.18
CA MET A 100 1.85 17.77 5.47
C MET A 100 2.05 19.08 6.25
N LYS A 101 2.45 19.02 7.53
CA LYS A 101 2.55 20.19 8.41
C LYS A 101 3.72 21.13 8.07
N SER A 102 4.82 20.60 7.55
CA SER A 102 6.00 21.37 7.18
C SER A 102 6.92 20.55 6.27
N ILE A 103 7.82 21.22 5.56
CA ILE A 103 8.82 20.52 4.74
C ILE A 103 9.78 19.66 5.59
N GLY A 104 10.07 20.07 6.83
CA GLY A 104 10.82 19.25 7.78
C GLY A 104 10.11 17.94 8.10
N ALA A 105 8.79 17.98 8.34
CA ALA A 105 8.00 16.77 8.59
C ALA A 105 7.90 15.85 7.36
N VAL A 106 7.96 16.40 6.14
CA VAL A 106 8.08 15.60 4.91
C VAL A 106 9.42 14.88 4.84
N ILE A 107 10.52 15.57 5.17
CA ILE A 107 11.87 14.98 5.19
C ILE A 107 11.95 13.86 6.24
N ASP A 108 11.40 14.08 7.43
CA ASP A 108 11.36 13.07 8.50
C ASP A 108 10.56 11.84 8.06
N PHE A 109 9.40 12.06 7.43
CA PHE A 109 8.61 10.97 6.83
C PHE A 109 9.39 10.21 5.76
N ALA A 110 10.07 10.89 4.84
CA ALA A 110 10.81 10.26 3.76
C ALA A 110 11.94 9.37 4.29
N LYS A 111 12.69 9.84 5.30
CA LYS A 111 13.74 9.06 5.96
C LYS A 111 13.19 7.84 6.69
N GLN A 112 12.10 8.01 7.43
CA GLN A 112 11.47 6.89 8.11
C GLN A 112 10.92 5.86 7.10
N ALA A 113 10.34 6.32 6.00
CA ALA A 113 9.87 5.44 4.93
C ALA A 113 11.04 4.67 4.29
N ASN A 114 12.20 5.32 4.11
CA ASN A 114 13.42 4.67 3.63
C ASN A 114 13.90 3.55 4.56
N GLU A 115 13.89 3.76 5.88
CA GLU A 115 14.27 2.73 6.84
C GLU A 115 13.39 1.47 6.70
N TYR A 116 12.08 1.64 6.48
CA TYR A 116 11.21 0.50 6.17
C TYR A 116 11.45 -0.08 4.80
N ALA A 117 11.74 0.73 3.78
CA ALA A 117 12.07 0.26 2.44
C ALA A 117 13.29 -0.66 2.46
N GLU A 118 14.35 -0.30 3.18
CA GLU A 118 15.56 -1.12 3.36
C GLU A 118 15.22 -2.46 4.04
N ARG A 119 14.45 -2.43 5.14
CA ARG A 119 14.01 -3.64 5.84
C ARG A 119 13.12 -4.53 4.97
N LEU A 120 12.27 -3.95 4.13
CA LEU A 120 11.42 -4.69 3.19
C LEU A 120 12.24 -5.31 2.05
N GLN A 121 13.30 -4.64 1.58
CA GLN A 121 14.20 -5.18 0.57
C GLN A 121 14.90 -6.45 1.04
N GLU A 122 15.28 -6.53 2.32
CA GLU A 122 15.81 -7.76 2.93
C GLU A 122 14.83 -8.94 2.83
N GLN A 123 13.53 -8.66 2.72
CA GLN A 123 12.45 -9.64 2.53
C GLN A 123 12.07 -9.86 1.06
N GLY A 124 12.75 -9.19 0.11
CA GLY A 124 12.45 -9.22 -1.32
C GLY A 124 11.23 -8.38 -1.72
N LEU A 125 10.83 -7.41 -0.90
CA LEU A 125 9.68 -6.52 -1.11
C LEU A 125 10.16 -5.09 -1.38
N GLY A 126 9.48 -4.39 -2.30
CA GLY A 126 9.69 -2.97 -2.57
C GLY A 126 8.62 -2.11 -1.90
N LEU A 127 9.01 -0.96 -1.35
CA LEU A 127 8.09 0.06 -0.84
C LEU A 127 8.03 1.21 -1.84
N TYR A 128 6.82 1.62 -2.24
CA TYR A 128 6.64 2.74 -3.15
C TYR A 128 5.68 3.79 -2.60
N TYR A 129 5.96 5.03 -2.94
CA TYR A 129 5.17 6.20 -2.53
C TYR A 129 4.30 6.68 -3.69
N HIS A 130 2.98 6.73 -3.49
CA HIS A 130 2.03 7.25 -4.48
C HIS A 130 1.81 8.75 -4.28
N ASN A 131 2.46 9.56 -5.12
CA ASN A 131 2.31 11.00 -5.09
C ASN A 131 0.93 11.45 -5.58
N HIS A 132 0.50 12.62 -5.12
CA HIS A 132 -0.68 13.33 -5.58
C HIS A 132 -0.27 14.70 -6.15
N HIS A 133 -1.20 15.64 -6.19
CA HIS A 133 -0.96 16.99 -6.70
C HIS A 133 -0.14 17.87 -5.73
N ILE A 134 -0.19 17.60 -4.43
CA ILE A 134 0.43 18.45 -3.40
C ILE A 134 1.96 18.39 -3.45
N GLU A 135 2.52 17.28 -3.92
CA GLU A 135 3.95 17.03 -4.00
C GLU A 135 4.62 17.84 -5.12
N PHE A 136 3.82 18.44 -6.01
CA PHE A 136 4.30 19.41 -7.00
C PHE A 136 4.37 20.84 -6.46
N ALA A 137 4.07 21.08 -5.17
CA ALA A 137 4.40 22.34 -4.53
C ALA A 137 5.93 22.48 -4.39
N LYS A 138 6.43 23.72 -4.57
CA LYS A 138 7.86 24.02 -4.49
C LYS A 138 8.26 24.61 -3.15
N PHE A 139 9.39 24.12 -2.62
CA PHE A 139 10.05 24.62 -1.42
C PHE A 139 11.50 24.91 -1.79
N ASP A 140 11.93 26.16 -1.61
CA ASP A 140 13.26 26.63 -2.00
C ASP A 140 13.66 26.26 -3.45
N GLY A 141 12.69 26.32 -4.35
CA GLY A 141 12.85 26.02 -5.78
C GLY A 141 12.76 24.54 -6.18
N LYS A 142 12.76 23.60 -5.23
CA LYS A 142 12.62 22.15 -5.47
C LYS A 142 11.18 21.67 -5.31
N PHE A 143 10.75 20.66 -6.05
CA PHE A 143 9.45 20.03 -5.79
C PHE A 143 9.53 19.21 -4.50
N MET A 144 8.43 19.16 -3.74
CA MET A 144 8.33 18.27 -2.58
C MET A 144 8.56 16.81 -2.98
N LEU A 145 8.12 16.40 -4.17
CA LEU A 145 8.40 15.06 -4.70
C LEU A 145 9.90 14.77 -4.83
N ASP A 146 10.68 15.74 -5.32
CA ASP A 146 12.14 15.60 -5.41
C ASP A 146 12.75 15.50 -4.01
N ILE A 147 12.25 16.28 -3.06
CA ILE A 147 12.72 16.26 -1.66
C ILE A 147 12.43 14.89 -1.01
N ILE A 148 11.27 14.29 -1.28
CA ILE A 148 10.96 12.92 -0.83
C ILE A 148 11.98 11.95 -1.42
N ALA A 149 12.15 11.95 -2.75
CA ALA A 149 13.06 11.04 -3.44
C ALA A 149 14.53 11.18 -2.98
N GLU A 150 15.01 12.41 -2.77
CA GLU A 150 16.37 12.69 -2.26
C GLU A 150 16.60 12.14 -0.84
N ASN A 151 15.54 11.97 -0.04
CA ASN A 151 15.61 11.49 1.34
C ASN A 151 15.15 10.03 1.50
N SER A 152 14.82 9.35 0.40
CA SER A 152 14.43 7.94 0.39
C SER A 152 15.00 7.16 -0.82
N PRO A 153 16.32 6.92 -0.86
CA PRO A 153 16.99 6.31 -2.03
C PRO A 153 16.88 4.78 -2.15
N ALA A 154 16.43 4.07 -1.12
CA ALA A 154 16.30 2.61 -1.14
C ALA A 154 15.16 2.18 -2.07
#